data_AF-A0A7Y0X6C2-F1
#
_entry.id   AF-A0A7Y0X6C2-F1
#
_cell.length_a   1.000
_cell.length_b   1.000
_cell.length_c   1.000
_cell.angle_alpha   90.00
_cell.angle_beta   90.00
_cell.angle_gamma   90.00
#
_symmetry.space_group_name_H-M   'P 1'
#
loop_
_entity.id
_entity.type
_entity.pdbx_description
1 polymer ?
#
loop_
_entity_poly.entity_id
_entity_poly.type
_entity_poly.pdbx_seq_one_letter_code
_entity_poly.pdbx_strand_id
1 'polypeptide(L)'
;MEDNGKEPIYLDSLTFDDINNFVREKFQGQKCPLCGSTKQPSSIGINGRVVFTNLSGMDPEGNNVYGSIPVIPLLCENCGHLTNLSPSILLHELEKKRQ
;
A
#
# COMPACT_ATOMS: atom_id res chain seq x y z
N MET A 1 10.29 30.06 -10.72
CA MET A 1 10.60 28.67 -10.34
C MET A 1 9.91 27.82 -11.37
N GLU A 2 10.69 27.26 -12.29
CA GLU A 2 10.16 26.42 -13.37
C GLU A 2 9.62 25.14 -12.74
N ASP A 3 8.30 24.98 -12.84
CA ASP A 3 7.61 23.74 -12.55
C ASP A 3 8.05 22.74 -13.62
N ASN A 4 9.01 21.88 -13.28
CA ASN A 4 9.48 20.82 -14.17
C ASN A 4 8.30 19.88 -14.42
N GLY A 5 7.55 20.11 -15.50
CA GLY A 5 6.28 19.49 -15.88
C GLY A 5 6.30 17.96 -16.04
N LYS A 6 6.59 17.25 -14.95
CA LYS A 6 6.41 15.81 -14.83
C LYS A 6 4.95 15.57 -14.46
N GLU A 7 4.24 14.80 -15.26
CA GLU A 7 2.87 14.42 -14.95
C GLU A 7 2.77 13.75 -13.57
N PRO A 8 1.70 14.03 -12.80
CA PRO A 8 1.42 13.37 -11.52
C PRO A 8 1.42 11.86 -11.65
N ILE A 9 1.83 11.15 -10.59
CA ILE A 9 1.70 9.69 -10.57
C ILE A 9 0.28 9.35 -10.16
N TYR A 10 -0.45 8.63 -11.00
CA TYR A 10 -1.80 8.17 -10.68
C TYR A 10 -1.77 6.76 -10.09
N LEU A 11 -2.66 6.48 -9.14
CA LEU A 11 -2.66 5.20 -8.44
C LEU A 11 -2.94 4.01 -9.37
N ASP A 12 -3.79 4.21 -10.35
CA ASP A 12 -4.16 3.23 -11.38
C ASP A 12 -3.04 2.96 -12.40
N SER A 13 -2.03 3.83 -12.46
CA SER A 13 -0.83 3.64 -13.27
C SER A 13 0.24 2.76 -12.62
N LEU A 14 0.12 2.46 -11.32
CA LEU A 14 1.11 1.69 -10.58
C LEU A 14 0.99 0.19 -10.86
N THR A 15 2.14 -0.43 -11.11
CA THR A 15 2.24 -1.89 -11.28
C THR A 15 2.41 -2.60 -9.94
N PHE A 16 2.23 -3.93 -9.96
CA PHE A 16 2.54 -4.79 -8.83
C PHE A 16 4.01 -4.67 -8.39
N ASP A 17 4.91 -4.50 -9.35
CA ASP A 17 6.34 -4.34 -9.07
C ASP A 17 6.67 -2.98 -8.45
N ASP A 18 6.02 -1.90 -8.89
CA ASP A 18 6.21 -0.57 -8.29
C ASP A 18 5.87 -0.59 -6.80
N ILE A 19 4.73 -1.21 -6.48
CA ILE A 19 4.24 -1.33 -5.11
C ILE A 19 5.13 -2.24 -4.27
N ASN A 20 5.51 -3.41 -4.80
CA ASN A 20 6.40 -4.30 -4.06
C ASN A 20 7.79 -3.69 -3.87
N ASN A 21 8.36 -3.01 -4.85
CA ASN A 21 9.64 -2.32 -4.70
C ASN A 21 9.58 -1.26 -3.59
N PHE A 22 8.52 -0.47 -3.56
CA PHE A 22 8.27 0.46 -2.46
C PHE A 22 8.18 -0.25 -1.10
N VAL A 23 7.41 -1.33 -1.01
CA VAL A 23 7.26 -2.09 0.24
C VAL A 23 8.59 -2.69 0.68
N ARG A 24 9.37 -3.27 -0.23
CA ARG A 24 10.69 -3.82 0.07
C ARG A 24 11.62 -2.76 0.66
N GLU A 25 11.62 -1.56 0.10
CA GLU A 25 12.46 -0.47 0.60
C GLU A 25 11.98 0.04 1.96
N LYS A 26 10.69 0.37 2.11
CA LYS A 26 10.18 0.99 3.34
C LYS A 26 10.08 0.05 4.52
N PHE A 27 9.86 -1.24 4.26
CA PHE A 27 9.76 -2.27 5.29
C PHE A 27 11.05 -3.06 5.47
N GLN A 28 12.16 -2.63 4.86
CA GLN A 28 13.45 -3.26 5.06
C GLN A 28 13.84 -3.27 6.54
N GLY A 29 14.13 -4.47 7.06
CA GLY A 29 14.52 -4.65 8.47
C GLY A 29 13.37 -4.55 9.48
N GLN A 30 12.16 -4.21 9.04
CA GLN A 30 10.99 -4.25 9.91
C GLN A 30 10.58 -5.70 10.18
N LYS A 31 10.23 -5.99 11.43
CA LYS A 31 9.69 -7.30 11.82
C LYS A 31 8.18 -7.28 11.72
N CYS A 32 7.60 -8.37 11.24
CA CYS A 32 6.17 -8.60 11.34
C CYS A 32 5.73 -8.46 12.81
N PRO A 33 4.73 -7.61 13.13
CA PRO A 33 4.31 -7.37 14.50
C PRO A 33 3.68 -8.61 15.15
N LEU A 34 3.17 -9.55 14.35
CA LEU A 34 2.53 -10.77 14.85
C LEU A 34 3.51 -11.92 15.09
N CYS A 35 4.39 -12.22 14.12
CA CYS A 35 5.27 -13.41 14.20
C CYS A 35 6.77 -13.10 14.30
N GLY A 36 7.17 -11.82 14.30
CA GLY A 36 8.57 -11.40 14.39
C GLY A 36 9.42 -11.69 13.15
N SER A 37 8.84 -12.27 12.08
CA SER A 37 9.53 -12.55 10.83
C SER A 37 10.09 -11.26 10.21
N THR A 38 11.31 -11.32 9.69
CA THR A 38 11.94 -10.26 8.91
C THR A 38 11.63 -10.35 7.42
N LYS A 39 10.83 -11.33 7.00
CA LYS A 39 10.34 -11.40 5.63
C LYS A 39 9.48 -10.16 5.36
N GLN A 40 9.83 -9.45 4.31
CA GLN A 40 9.07 -8.28 3.88
C GLN A 40 7.66 -8.71 3.49
N PRO A 41 6.63 -7.93 3.83
CA PRO A 41 5.29 -8.24 3.37
C PRO A 41 5.22 -8.00 1.85
N SER A 42 4.31 -8.69 1.18
CA SER A 42 4.04 -8.51 -0.24
C SER A 42 2.65 -7.93 -0.44
N SER A 43 2.47 -7.14 -1.50
CA SER A 43 1.13 -6.75 -1.93
C SER A 43 0.37 -7.96 -2.45
N ILE A 44 -0.95 -7.94 -2.30
CA ILE A 44 -1.81 -9.00 -2.83
C ILE A 44 -2.17 -8.65 -4.27
N GLY A 45 -1.93 -9.58 -5.20
CA GLY A 45 -2.27 -9.40 -6.61
C GLY A 45 -3.16 -10.53 -7.13
N ILE A 46 -4.06 -10.19 -8.06
CA ILE A 46 -4.86 -11.14 -8.84
C ILE A 46 -4.55 -10.90 -10.31
N ASN A 47 -4.13 -11.94 -11.04
CA ASN A 47 -3.76 -11.84 -12.46
C ASN A 47 -2.72 -10.74 -12.75
N GLY A 48 -1.74 -10.55 -11.86
CA GLY A 48 -0.68 -9.54 -12.02
C GLY A 48 -1.10 -8.09 -11.72
N ARG A 49 -2.34 -7.86 -11.28
CA ARG A 49 -2.82 -6.54 -10.84
C ARG A 49 -2.89 -6.47 -9.33
N VAL A 50 -2.51 -5.34 -8.76
CA VAL A 50 -2.64 -5.12 -7.31
C VAL A 50 -4.11 -5.04 -6.93
N VAL A 51 -4.47 -5.70 -5.83
CA VAL A 51 -5.78 -5.56 -5.22
C VAL A 51 -5.80 -4.28 -4.40
N PHE A 52 -6.63 -3.33 -4.79
CA PHE A 52 -7.02 -2.21 -3.94
C PHE A 52 -8.30 -2.60 -3.21
N THR A 53 -8.34 -2.35 -1.91
CA THR A 53 -9.56 -2.54 -1.12
C THR A 53 -9.94 -1.25 -0.43
N ASN A 54 -11.22 -1.12 -0.11
CA ASN A 54 -11.71 -0.03 0.70
C ASN A 54 -11.81 -0.49 2.15
N LEU A 55 -11.15 0.24 3.05
CA LEU A 55 -11.39 0.10 4.47
C LEU A 55 -12.59 0.98 4.83
N SER A 56 -13.70 0.36 5.19
CA SER A 56 -14.92 1.05 5.60
C SER A 56 -15.04 1.04 7.11
N GLY A 57 -15.31 2.21 7.70
CA GLY A 57 -15.67 2.30 9.11
C GLY A 57 -17.15 1.97 9.29
N MET A 58 -17.43 0.85 9.97
CA MET A 58 -18.80 0.43 10.29
C MET A 58 -19.09 0.63 11.78
N ASP A 59 -20.34 0.97 12.08
CA ASP A 59 -20.85 0.95 13.45
C ASP A 59 -21.12 -0.51 13.91
N PRO A 60 -21.47 -0.75 15.18
CA PRO A 60 -21.80 -2.09 15.65
C PRO A 60 -23.00 -2.75 14.96
N GLU A 61 -23.85 -1.98 14.29
CA GLU A 61 -25.01 -2.45 13.53
C GLU A 61 -24.65 -2.77 12.06
N GLY A 62 -23.41 -2.49 11.65
CA GLY A 62 -22.90 -2.73 10.30
C GLY A 62 -23.15 -1.57 9.32
N ASN A 63 -23.65 -0.43 9.78
CA ASN A 63 -23.86 0.73 8.92
C ASN A 63 -22.53 1.45 8.66
N ASN A 64 -22.32 1.89 7.42
CA ASN A 64 -21.14 2.68 7.07
C ASN A 64 -21.26 4.10 7.65
N VAL A 65 -20.36 4.45 8.56
CA VAL A 65 -20.41 5.70 9.34
C VAL A 65 -19.27 6.67 9.03
N TYR A 66 -18.15 6.18 8.49
CA TYR A 66 -16.95 7.00 8.26
C TYR A 66 -16.52 7.07 6.79
N GLY A 67 -17.35 6.55 5.89
CA GLY A 67 -16.97 6.39 4.49
C GLY A 67 -15.94 5.29 4.30
N SER A 68 -15.36 5.26 3.10
CA SER A 68 -14.43 4.23 2.65
C SER A 68 -13.12 4.87 2.24
N ILE A 69 -12.00 4.42 2.84
CA ILE A 69 -10.67 4.86 2.43
C ILE A 69 -9.99 3.76 1.60
N PRO A 70 -9.37 4.08 0.45
CA PRO A 70 -8.65 3.09 -0.33
C PRO A 70 -7.36 2.68 0.42
N VAL A 71 -7.08 1.39 0.44
CA VAL A 71 -5.88 0.80 1.03
C VAL A 71 -5.33 -0.30 0.12
N ILE A 72 -4.01 -0.49 0.18
CA ILE A 72 -3.33 -1.63 -0.42
C ILE A 72 -3.07 -2.64 0.70
N PRO A 73 -3.70 -3.82 0.69
CA PRO A 73 -3.43 -4.85 1.68
C PRO A 73 -2.05 -5.46 1.42
N LEU A 74 -1.27 -5.57 2.49
CA LEU A 74 0.04 -6.20 2.52
C LEU A 74 -0.03 -7.45 3.38
N LEU A 75 0.52 -8.55 2.86
CA LEU A 75 0.49 -9.86 3.49
C LEU A 75 1.87 -10.24 4.02
N CYS A 76 1.96 -10.61 5.30
CA CYS A 76 3.14 -11.31 5.79
C CYS A 76 3.16 -12.75 5.25
N GLU A 77 4.12 -13.04 4.37
CA GLU A 77 4.25 -14.37 3.74
C GLU A 77 4.60 -15.51 4.73
N ASN A 78 4.92 -15.18 5.98
CA ASN A 78 5.24 -16.19 6.99
C ASN A 78 4.03 -16.64 7.82
N CYS A 79 3.19 -15.70 8.27
CA CYS A 79 2.07 -16.01 9.18
C CYS A 79 0.70 -15.55 8.68
N GLY A 80 0.62 -14.94 7.50
CA GLY A 80 -0.63 -14.46 6.91
C GLY A 80 -1.19 -13.19 7.57
N HIS A 81 -0.42 -12.52 8.44
CA HIS A 81 -0.85 -11.24 9.02
C HIS A 81 -1.03 -10.18 7.93
N LEU A 82 -2.20 -9.54 7.94
CA LEU A 82 -2.56 -8.46 7.02
C LEU A 82 -2.30 -7.10 7.67
N THR A 83 -1.62 -6.22 6.94
CA THR A 83 -1.52 -4.80 7.25
C THR A 83 -1.95 -3.99 6.03
N ASN A 84 -2.22 -2.70 6.22
CA ASN A 84 -2.75 -1.83 5.17
C ASN A 84 -1.76 -0.70 4.88
N LEU A 85 -1.42 -0.51 3.61
CA LEU A 85 -0.68 0.64 3.12
C LEU A 85 -1.65 1.68 2.56
N SER A 86 -1.50 2.93 3.00
CA SER A 86 -2.22 4.06 2.42
C SER A 86 -1.63 4.42 1.03
N PRO A 87 -2.43 4.41 -0.04
CA PRO A 87 -2.01 4.83 -1.38
C PRO A 87 -1.43 6.24 -1.43
N SER A 88 -1.94 7.15 -0.60
CA SER A 88 -1.46 8.54 -0.56
C SER A 88 -0.01 8.62 -0.07
N ILE A 89 0.40 7.76 0.88
CA ILE A 89 1.79 7.69 1.34
C ILE A 89 2.70 7.16 0.24
N LEU A 90 2.26 6.11 -0.45
CA LEU A 90 2.97 5.54 -1.59
C LEU A 90 3.22 6.59 -2.68
N LEU A 91 2.16 7.28 -3.13
CA LEU A 91 2.26 8.29 -4.18
C LEU A 91 3.21 9.43 -3.79
N HIS A 92 3.05 9.99 -2.60
CA HIS A 92 3.91 11.07 -2.09
C HIS A 92 5.39 10.68 -2.08
N GLU A 93 5.71 9.48 -1.63
CA GLU A 93 7.10 9.01 -1.58
C GLU A 93 7.68 8.71 -2.96
N LEU A 94 6.86 8.24 -3.91
CA LEU A 94 7.29 8.05 -5.30
C LEU A 94 7.53 9.40 -6.00
N GLU A 95 6.69 10.40 -5.74
CA GLU A 95 6.86 11.76 -6.27
C GLU A 95 8.12 12.43 -5.75
N LYS A 96 8.44 12.29 -4.46
CA LYS A 96 9.70 12.79 -3.87
C LYS A 96 10.94 12.26 -4.57
N LYS A 97 10.93 11.00 -5.03
CA LYS A 97 12.07 10.39 -5.73
C LYS A 97 12.28 10.92 -7.15
N ARG A 98 11.29 11.62 -7.72
CA ARG A 98 11.40 12.23 -9.05
C ARG A 98 11.99 13.64 -9.01
N GLN A 99 12.18 14.23 -7.83
CA GLN A 99 12.81 15.54 -7.62
C GLN A 99 14.32 15.41 -7.50
#